data_AF-A0A524RN00-F1
#
_entry.id   AF-A0A524RN00-F1
#
_cell.length_a   1.000
_cell.length_b   1.000
_cell.length_c   1.000
_cell.angle_alpha   90.00
_cell.angle_beta   90.00
_cell.angle_gamma   90.00
#
_symmetry.space_group_name_H-M   'P 1'
#
loop_
_entity.id
_entity.type
_entity.pdbx_description
1 polymer ?
#
loop_
_entity_poly.entity_id
_entity_poly.type
_entity_poly.pdbx_seq_one_letter_code
_entity_poly.pdbx_strand_id
1 'polypeptide(L)'
;MAPSPGEYEIQQRIRLACGRGTTRLWRNNTCALVDRQGRLMRFGLYKGSSDLIGLHSVEVTAAMVGQRIGQFVAIEVKAPHGAIRPEQETICSWCSGSVGSQRSAARSRRPARFSDALPGQGGAVLCPNASA
;
A
#
# COMPACT_ATOMS: atom_id res chain seq x y z
N MET A 1 -13.56 26.63 3.37
CA MET A 1 -12.47 25.62 3.34
C MET A 1 -13.11 24.28 2.99
N ALA A 2 -12.65 23.57 1.96
CA ALA A 2 -13.23 22.27 1.61
C ALA A 2 -12.92 21.24 2.72
N PRO A 3 -13.83 20.28 3.00
CA PRO A 3 -13.58 19.25 4.00
C PRO A 3 -12.38 18.38 3.60
N SER A 4 -11.64 17.89 4.59
CA SER A 4 -10.55 16.95 4.36
C SER A 4 -11.07 15.66 3.72
N PRO A 5 -10.38 15.10 2.71
CA PRO A 5 -10.85 13.92 2.02
C PRO A 5 -10.88 12.70 2.94
N GLY A 6 -11.90 11.87 2.80
CA GLY A 6 -12.02 10.60 3.52
C GLY A 6 -11.12 9.50 2.93
N GLU A 7 -10.92 8.40 3.67
CA GLU A 7 -10.09 7.26 3.24
C GLU A 7 -10.54 6.68 1.90
N TYR A 8 -11.85 6.53 1.68
CA TYR A 8 -12.39 6.05 0.42
C TYR A 8 -11.99 6.94 -0.76
N GLU A 9 -12.08 8.25 -0.62
CA GLU A 9 -11.73 9.22 -1.66
C GLU A 9 -10.22 9.17 -1.97
N ILE A 10 -9.39 9.11 -0.92
CA ILE A 10 -7.93 8.96 -1.06
C ILE A 10 -7.60 7.66 -1.80
N GLN A 11 -8.24 6.55 -1.43
CA GLN A 11 -8.05 5.26 -2.08
C GLN A 11 -8.41 5.31 -3.57
N GLN A 12 -9.54 5.94 -3.95
CA GLN A 12 -9.91 6.07 -5.36
C GLN A 12 -8.91 6.93 -6.14
N ARG A 13 -8.43 8.03 -5.57
CA ARG A 13 -7.40 8.87 -6.19
C ARG A 13 -6.12 8.10 -6.46
N ILE A 14 -5.67 7.28 -5.50
CA ILE A 14 -4.49 6.42 -5.67
C ILE A 14 -4.73 5.41 -6.81
N ARG A 15 -5.88 4.75 -6.84
CA ARG A 15 -6.22 3.79 -7.91
C ARG A 15 -6.25 4.43 -9.30
N LEU A 16 -6.78 5.65 -9.41
CA LEU A 16 -6.80 6.40 -10.66
C LEU A 16 -5.39 6.79 -11.09
N ALA A 17 -4.55 7.26 -10.15
CA ALA A 17 -3.16 7.61 -10.42
C ALA A 17 -2.33 6.39 -10.86
N CYS A 18 -2.55 5.23 -10.24
CA CYS A 18 -1.90 3.95 -10.60
C CYS A 18 -2.66 3.18 -11.70
N GLY A 19 -3.66 3.79 -12.35
CA GLY A 19 -4.38 3.18 -13.46
C GLY A 19 -3.54 3.08 -14.73
N ARG A 20 -2.43 3.81 -14.81
CA ARG A 20 -1.47 3.86 -15.92
C ARG A 20 -0.04 3.74 -15.38
N GLY A 21 0.88 3.25 -16.20
CA GLY A 21 2.30 3.10 -15.83
C GLY A 21 2.68 1.69 -15.35
N THR A 22 3.81 1.58 -14.66
CA THR A 22 4.41 0.31 -14.26
C THR A 22 3.86 -0.28 -12.96
N THR A 23 3.11 0.50 -12.19
CA THR A 23 2.44 0.02 -10.97
C THR A 23 0.98 -0.29 -11.26
N ARG A 24 0.52 -1.48 -10.84
CA ARG A 24 -0.89 -1.85 -10.89
C ARG A 24 -1.37 -2.23 -9.50
N LEU A 25 -2.41 -1.53 -9.03
CA LEU A 25 -3.00 -1.72 -7.71
C LEU A 25 -4.45 -2.22 -7.81
N TRP A 26 -4.81 -3.12 -6.91
CA TRP A 26 -6.16 -3.62 -6.69
C TRP A 26 -6.60 -3.33 -5.27
N ARG A 27 -7.92 -3.24 -5.07
CA ARG A 27 -8.51 -3.14 -3.74
C ARG A 27 -8.51 -4.52 -3.09
N ASN A 28 -7.94 -4.61 -1.89
CA ASN A 28 -7.97 -5.80 -1.06
C ASN A 28 -9.21 -5.80 -0.18
N ASN A 29 -10.21 -6.61 -0.53
CA ASN A 29 -11.44 -6.73 0.25
C ASN A 29 -11.25 -7.77 1.36
N THR A 30 -10.61 -7.37 2.46
CA THR A 30 -10.46 -8.23 3.64
C THR A 30 -11.77 -8.28 4.42
N CYS A 31 -12.47 -9.40 4.35
CA CYS A 31 -13.70 -9.62 5.11
C CYS A 31 -13.89 -11.11 5.41
N ALA A 32 -14.95 -11.42 6.15
CA ALA A 32 -15.40 -12.79 6.35
C ALA A 32 -16.91 -12.87 6.21
N LEU A 33 -17.42 -13.94 5.61
CA LEU A 33 -18.84 -14.26 5.53
C LEU A 33 -19.06 -15.70 5.99
N VAL A 34 -20.22 -15.98 6.56
CA VAL A 34 -20.68 -17.35 6.76
C VAL A 34 -21.51 -17.75 5.55
N ASP A 35 -21.16 -18.86 4.90
CA ASP A 35 -21.92 -19.36 3.76
C ASP A 35 -23.25 -20.01 4.18
N ARG A 36 -24.05 -20.44 3.19
CA ARG A 36 -25.35 -21.08 3.44
C ARG A 36 -25.24 -22.42 4.20
N GLN A 37 -24.05 -23.03 4.25
CA GLN A 37 -23.79 -24.26 4.98
C GLN A 37 -23.17 -24.02 6.37
N GLY A 38 -23.11 -22.75 6.83
CA GLY A 38 -22.54 -22.41 8.13
C GLY A 38 -21.01 -22.34 8.16
N ARG A 39 -20.33 -22.40 7.01
CA ARG A 39 -18.86 -22.36 6.95
C ARG A 39 -18.36 -20.92 6.91
N LEU A 40 -17.34 -20.62 7.72
CA LEU A 40 -16.69 -19.32 7.72
C LEU A 40 -15.73 -19.20 6.53
N MET A 41 -16.08 -18.34 5.57
CA MET A 41 -15.27 -17.97 4.43
C MET A 41 -14.54 -16.66 4.70
N ARG A 42 -13.22 -16.61 4.49
CA ARG A 42 -12.41 -15.39 4.60
C ARG A 42 -11.94 -14.96 3.22
N PHE A 43 -11.98 -13.65 2.97
CA PHE A 43 -11.55 -13.03 1.72
C PHE A 43 -10.40 -12.06 1.95
N GLY A 44 -9.77 -11.67 0.85
CA GLY A 44 -8.56 -10.85 0.88
C GLY A 44 -7.33 -11.68 1.22
N LEU A 45 -6.21 -11.01 1.50
CA LEU A 45 -4.96 -11.69 1.85
C LEU A 45 -5.01 -12.25 3.28
N TYR A 46 -5.14 -11.36 4.27
CA TYR A 46 -5.28 -11.73 5.68
C TYR A 46 -5.73 -10.51 6.52
N LYS A 47 -6.19 -10.75 7.76
CA LYS A 47 -6.59 -9.65 8.66
C LYS A 47 -5.40 -8.73 8.97
N GLY A 48 -5.55 -7.44 8.69
CA GLY A 48 -4.49 -6.44 8.87
C GLY A 48 -3.63 -6.22 7.62
N SER A 49 -3.91 -6.92 6.52
CA SER A 49 -3.31 -6.58 5.22
C SER A 49 -3.84 -5.25 4.67
N SER A 50 -3.03 -4.59 3.84
CA SER A 50 -3.27 -3.24 3.33
C SER A 50 -4.50 -3.12 2.43
N ASP A 51 -5.11 -1.94 2.41
CA ASP A 51 -6.29 -1.62 1.58
C ASP A 51 -6.06 -1.80 0.08
N LEU A 52 -4.87 -1.40 -0.41
CA LEU A 52 -4.45 -1.57 -1.79
C LEU A 52 -3.23 -2.49 -1.84
N ILE A 53 -3.29 -3.45 -2.76
CA ILE A 53 -2.23 -4.42 -3.00
C ILE A 53 -1.94 -4.50 -4.49
N GLY A 54 -0.72 -4.85 -4.87
CA GLY A 54 -0.37 -4.86 -6.27
C GLY A 54 1.05 -5.26 -6.58
N LEU A 55 1.42 -4.97 -7.83
CA LEU A 55 2.75 -5.22 -8.36
C LEU A 55 3.30 -3.92 -8.94
N HIS A 56 4.62 -3.76 -8.81
CA HIS A 56 5.38 -2.76 -9.53
C HIS A 56 6.27 -3.49 -10.53
N SER A 57 6.20 -3.11 -11.80
CA SER A 57 7.06 -3.65 -12.84
C SER A 57 8.35 -2.84 -12.90
N VAL A 58 9.49 -3.52 -12.77
CA VAL A 58 10.81 -2.96 -13.10
C VAL A 58 11.44 -3.77 -14.21
N GLU A 59 12.27 -3.11 -15.01
CA GLU A 59 13.16 -3.80 -15.92
C GLU A 59 14.30 -4.44 -15.12
N VAL A 60 14.55 -5.73 -15.37
CA VAL A 60 15.61 -6.46 -14.66
C VAL A 60 16.96 -6.00 -15.20
N THR A 61 17.83 -5.55 -14.31
CA THR A 61 19.21 -5.17 -14.64
C THR A 61 20.19 -6.30 -14.36
N ALA A 62 21.39 -6.25 -14.93
CA ALA A 62 22.43 -7.26 -14.69
C ALA A 62 22.79 -7.39 -13.19
N ALA A 63 22.78 -6.29 -12.44
CA ALA A 63 23.04 -6.29 -11.00
C ALA A 63 22.00 -7.09 -10.20
N MET A 64 20.79 -7.27 -10.74
CA MET A 64 19.69 -7.99 -10.10
C MET A 64 19.75 -9.51 -10.36
N VAL A 65 20.59 -9.97 -11.29
CA VAL A 65 20.75 -11.38 -11.61
C VAL A 65 21.37 -12.12 -10.41
N GLY A 66 20.75 -13.23 -10.01
CA GLY A 66 21.16 -14.01 -8.83
C GLY A 66 20.54 -13.53 -7.51
N GLN A 67 19.79 -12.42 -7.51
CA GLN A 67 19.05 -11.96 -6.33
C GLN A 67 17.67 -12.59 -6.22
N ARG A 68 17.13 -12.68 -5.00
CA ARG A 68 15.72 -13.01 -4.76
C ARG A 68 14.90 -11.73 -4.75
N ILE A 69 13.89 -11.65 -5.61
CA ILE A 69 13.11 -10.43 -5.83
C ILE A 69 11.63 -10.70 -5.60
N GLY A 70 11.02 -9.95 -4.67
CA GLY A 70 9.57 -9.92 -4.45
C GLY A 70 9.01 -8.52 -4.71
N GLN A 71 8.54 -8.25 -5.93
CA GLN A 71 8.01 -6.93 -6.32
C GLN A 71 6.52 -6.77 -5.97
N PHE A 72 6.24 -6.82 -4.67
CA PHE A 72 4.90 -6.58 -4.14
C PHE A 72 4.77 -5.12 -3.70
N VAL A 73 3.59 -4.54 -3.93
CA VAL A 73 3.24 -3.20 -3.45
C VAL A 73 2.05 -3.33 -2.51
N ALA A 74 2.18 -2.72 -1.32
CA ALA A 74 1.11 -2.63 -0.35
C ALA A 74 0.96 -1.19 0.14
N ILE A 75 -0.25 -0.63 0.04
CA ILE A 75 -0.58 0.72 0.48
C ILE A 75 -1.76 0.65 1.43
N GLU A 76 -1.49 0.93 2.70
CA GLU A 76 -2.50 1.18 3.73
C GLU A 76 -2.93 2.65 3.63
N VAL A 77 -4.23 2.89 3.48
CA VAL A 77 -4.79 4.22 3.26
C VAL A 77 -5.32 4.75 4.59
N LYS A 78 -4.87 5.95 4.96
CA LYS A 78 -5.38 6.64 6.16
C LYS A 78 -5.81 8.07 5.84
N ALA A 79 -6.90 8.50 6.46
CA ALA A 79 -7.26 9.91 6.54
C ALA A 79 -6.17 10.72 7.28
N PRO A 80 -6.16 12.06 7.19
CA PRO A 80 -5.13 12.88 7.84
C PRO A 80 -4.93 12.62 9.34
N HIS A 81 -5.99 12.20 10.03
CA HIS A 81 -6.01 11.86 11.45
C HIS A 81 -6.21 10.35 11.72
N GLY A 82 -6.12 9.51 10.69
CA GLY A 82 -6.25 8.07 10.81
C GLY A 82 -4.98 7.43 11.39
N ALA A 83 -5.16 6.46 12.29
CA ALA A 83 -4.08 5.70 12.90
C ALA A 83 -3.98 4.29 12.29
N ILE A 84 -2.76 3.75 12.26
CA ILE A 84 -2.50 2.34 11.93
C ILE A 84 -2.90 1.50 13.13
N ARG A 85 -3.60 0.39 12.89
CA ARG A 85 -3.95 -0.58 13.94
C ARG A 85 -2.79 -1.56 14.16
N PRO A 86 -2.63 -2.15 15.36
CA PRO A 86 -1.53 -3.09 15.64
C PRO A 86 -1.44 -4.25 14.64
N GLU A 87 -2.59 -4.80 14.23
CA GLU A 87 -2.67 -5.88 13.24
C GLU A 87 -2.17 -5.49 11.83
N GLN A 88 -2.06 -4.19 11.54
CA GLN A 88 -1.60 -3.64 10.26
C GLN A 88 -0.09 -3.35 10.24
N GLU A 89 0.58 -3.46 11.39
CA GLU A 89 2.02 -3.20 11.50
C GLU A 89 2.85 -4.30 10.82
N THR A 90 2.38 -5.55 10.88
CA THR A 90 3.09 -6.70 10.32
C THR A 90 3.29 -6.61 8.81
N ILE A 91 2.26 -6.21 8.05
CA ILE A 91 2.40 -6.05 6.58
C ILE A 91 3.34 -4.91 6.23
N CYS A 92 3.28 -3.83 7.02
CA CYS A 92 4.14 -2.67 6.88
C CYS A 92 5.62 -3.05 7.13
N SER A 93 5.89 -3.85 8.15
CA SER A 93 7.23 -4.34 8.46
C SER A 93 7.76 -5.25 7.36
N TRP A 94 6.98 -6.23 6.92
CA TRP A 94 7.37 -7.19 5.88
C TRP A 94 7.70 -6.53 4.54
N CYS A 95 6.88 -5.56 4.10
CA CYS A 95 7.14 -4.84 2.84
C CYS A 95 8.35 -3.90 2.94
N SER A 96 8.73 -3.45 4.14
CA SER A 96 9.91 -2.60 4.33
C SER A 96 11.22 -3.40 4.39
N GLY A 97 11.16 -4.67 4.79
CA GLY A 97 12.34 -5.55 4.95
C GLY A 97 12.62 -6.52 3.80
N SER A 98 11.69 -6.66 2.84
CA SER A 98 11.83 -7.58 1.71
C SER A 98 12.53 -6.88 0.54
N VAL A 99 13.66 -7.41 0.09
CA VAL A 99 14.43 -6.88 -1.06
C VAL A 99 13.52 -6.80 -2.30
N GLY A 100 13.21 -5.57 -2.74
CA GLY A 100 12.35 -5.27 -3.89
C GLY A 100 10.87 -5.02 -3.58
N SER A 101 10.42 -5.15 -2.32
CA SER A 101 9.06 -4.78 -1.92
C SER A 101 8.98 -3.29 -1.65
N GLN A 102 7.98 -2.61 -2.22
CA GLN A 102 7.79 -1.17 -2.02
C GLN A 102 6.64 -0.93 -1.04
N ARG A 103 6.95 -0.24 0.06
CA ARG A 103 5.96 0.31 0.99
C ARG A 103 5.76 1.79 0.71
N SER A 104 4.52 2.19 0.48
CA SER A 104 4.12 3.60 0.47
C SER A 104 2.96 3.79 1.44
N ALA A 105 3.17 4.58 2.50
CA ALA A 105 2.10 5.02 3.38
C ALA A 105 1.59 6.37 2.87
N ALA A 106 0.43 6.39 2.23
CA ALA A 106 -0.15 7.63 1.69
C ALA A 106 -0.94 8.36 2.78
N ARG A 107 -0.40 9.46 3.31
CA ARG A 107 -1.12 10.42 4.15
C ARG A 107 -1.34 11.72 3.38
N SER A 108 -2.60 12.08 3.12
CA SER A 108 -2.94 13.30 2.38
C SER A 108 -3.16 14.48 3.34
N ARG A 109 -2.21 15.44 3.44
CA ARG A 109 -2.53 16.84 3.83
C ARG A 109 -2.81 17.74 2.59
N ARG A 110 -2.53 17.23 1.38
CA ARG A 110 -2.81 17.80 0.05
C ARG A 110 -3.14 16.65 -0.91
N PRO A 111 -3.82 16.90 -2.06
CA PRO A 111 -4.10 15.83 -3.03
C PRO A 111 -2.79 15.12 -3.41
N ALA A 112 -2.72 13.83 -3.12
CA ALA A 112 -1.53 13.01 -3.33
C ALA A 112 -1.04 13.14 -4.77
N ARG A 113 0.16 13.69 -4.97
CA ARG A 113 0.82 13.69 -6.27
C ARG A 113 1.60 12.39 -6.40
N PHE A 114 1.63 11.87 -7.63
CA PHE A 114 2.31 10.64 -8.03
C PHE A 114 3.79 10.57 -7.59
N SER A 115 4.47 11.71 -7.47
CA SER A 115 5.85 11.83 -6.99
C SER A 115 6.06 11.42 -5.54
N ASP A 116 5.02 11.53 -4.69
CA ASP A 116 5.17 11.38 -3.24
C ASP A 116 5.13 9.91 -2.79
N ALA A 117 4.80 9.00 -3.71
CA ALA A 117 4.62 7.57 -3.47
C ALA A 117 5.70 6.69 -4.10
N LEU A 118 6.65 7.26 -4.85
CA LEU A 118 7.71 6.54 -5.54
C LEU A 118 9.09 7.01 -5.07
N PRO A 119 10.00 6.11 -4.64
CA PRO A 119 11.39 6.49 -4.43
C PRO A 119 12.06 6.68 -5.80
N GLY A 120 12.50 7.91 -6.09
CA GLY A 120 13.38 8.13 -7.25
C GLY A 120 13.39 9.52 -7.89
N GLN A 121 12.40 10.39 -7.66
CA GLN A 121 12.48 11.77 -8.18
C GLN A 121 11.89 12.75 -7.17
N GLY A 122 12.77 13.31 -6.33
CA GLY A 122 12.54 14.53 -5.54
C GLY A 122 11.36 14.53 -4.56
N GLY A 123 11.65 14.28 -3.27
CA GLY A 123 10.75 14.70 -2.19
C GLY A 123 9.82 13.64 -1.61
N ALA A 124 10.27 12.40 -1.43
CA ALA A 124 9.60 11.50 -0.49
C ALA A 124 9.95 11.91 0.94
N VAL A 125 8.96 12.42 1.69
CA VAL A 125 9.04 12.39 3.16
C VAL A 125 8.84 10.93 3.57
N LEU A 126 9.94 10.17 3.52
CA LEU A 126 10.16 9.04 4.40
C LEU A 126 9.78 9.52 5.81
N CYS A 127 8.87 8.84 6.49
CA CYS A 127 8.81 9.01 7.94
C CYS A 127 10.19 8.63 8.47
N PRO A 128 11.00 9.58 8.97
CA PRO A 128 12.23 9.20 9.60
C PRO A 128 11.84 8.46 10.88
N ASN A 129 12.43 7.29 11.06
CA ASN A 129 12.63 6.62 12.34
C ASN A 129 11.48 6.72 13.36
N ALA A 130 10.70 5.64 13.48
CA ALA A 130 10.23 5.25 14.80
C ALA A 130 11.45 4.70 15.57
N SER A 131 12.17 5.60 16.24
CA SER A 131 13.15 5.25 17.28
C SER A 131 12.57 5.71 18.62
N ALA A 132 12.57 4.76 19.57
CA ALA A 132 12.17 4.85 20.98
C ALA A 132 10.66 4.96 21.26
#